data_AF-A0A1Y6CB61-F1
#
_entry.id   AF-A0A1Y6CB61-F1
#
_cell.length_a   1.000
_cell.length_b   1.000
_cell.length_c   1.000
_cell.angle_alpha   90.00
_cell.angle_beta   90.00
_cell.angle_gamma   90.00
#
_symmetry.space_group_name_H-M   'P 1'
#
loop_
_entity.id
_entity.type
_entity.pdbx_description
1 polymer ?
#
loop_
_entity_poly.entity_id
_entity_poly.type
_entity_poly.pdbx_seq_one_letter_code
_entity_poly.pdbx_strand_id
1 'polypeptide(L)'
;MKQRVLVWDLPLRLFHWGMAGLFGVMWFTGKQGGDWLHYHQLAGFTLATLLLFRLAWGVFGSETARFGRFLAGPRTVGRYLRGELSETEQPGHNPLGGWMVLALLCTLSLQVFSGLFAADVDSYLYDGPLATRVAGEVAERITAWHKASFDVLLVLVSLHLLAILVYRVVKRKNLVLPMITGYKAIDGQVRSLHFAPAGLALLALGGSAGVFYALLH
;
A
#
# COMPACT_ATOMS: atom_id res chain seq x y z
N MET A 1 -21.79 -4.32 24.62
CA MET A 1 -22.55 -4.89 23.48
C MET A 1 -21.71 -4.72 22.24
N LYS A 2 -21.50 -5.79 21.47
CA LYS A 2 -20.72 -5.74 20.22
C LYS A 2 -21.56 -5.18 19.08
N GLN A 3 -21.09 -4.10 18.47
CA GLN A 3 -21.68 -3.53 17.26
C GLN A 3 -20.86 -3.89 16.02
N ARG A 4 -21.54 -4.03 14.89
CA ARG A 4 -20.91 -4.24 13.58
C ARG A 4 -20.72 -2.88 12.91
N VAL A 5 -19.48 -2.43 12.83
CA VAL A 5 -19.12 -1.10 12.31
C VAL A 5 -18.44 -1.26 10.96
N LEU A 6 -18.87 -0.51 9.95
CA LEU A 6 -18.12 -0.38 8.71
C LEU A 6 -16.85 0.42 9.03
N VAL A 7 -15.68 -0.16 8.81
CA VAL A 7 -14.38 0.44 9.11
C VAL A 7 -13.61 0.71 7.83
N TRP A 8 -13.70 -0.17 6.85
CA TRP A 8 -12.98 -0.05 5.57
C TRP A 8 -13.97 0.13 4.43
N ASP A 9 -13.81 1.23 3.70
CA ASP A 9 -14.58 1.46 2.49
C ASP A 9 -14.21 0.45 1.39
N LEU A 10 -15.04 0.37 0.35
CA LEU A 10 -14.76 -0.51 -0.79
C LEU A 10 -13.50 -0.09 -1.56
N PRO A 11 -13.27 1.20 -1.91
CA PRO A 11 -12.08 1.61 -2.66
C PRO A 11 -10.76 1.21 -1.99
N LEU A 12 -10.63 1.38 -0.67
CA LEU A 12 -9.43 1.02 0.09
C LEU A 12 -9.19 -0.50 0.09
N ARG A 13 -10.27 -1.31 0.18
CA ARG A 13 -10.15 -2.77 0.12
C ARG A 13 -9.74 -3.26 -1.26
N LEU A 14 -10.33 -2.71 -2.31
CA LEU A 14 -9.94 -3.02 -3.69
C LEU A 14 -8.50 -2.63 -3.96
N PHE A 15 -8.09 -1.42 -3.52
CA PHE A 15 -6.69 -1.01 -3.55
C PHE A 15 -5.80 -2.02 -2.82
N HIS A 16 -6.13 -2.40 -1.58
CA HIS A 16 -5.29 -3.25 -0.77
C HIS A 16 -5.05 -4.63 -1.42
N TRP A 17 -6.14 -5.30 -1.84
CA TRP A 17 -6.02 -6.62 -2.46
C TRP A 17 -5.45 -6.58 -3.87
N GLY A 18 -5.76 -5.54 -4.64
CA GLY A 18 -5.12 -5.30 -5.94
C GLY A 18 -3.62 -5.07 -5.78
N MET A 19 -3.21 -4.26 -4.81
CA MET A 19 -1.81 -4.01 -4.46
C MET A 19 -1.08 -5.29 -4.07
N ALA A 20 -1.68 -6.11 -3.19
CA ALA A 20 -1.09 -7.39 -2.77
C ALA A 20 -0.94 -8.37 -3.95
N GLY A 21 -1.94 -8.46 -4.83
CA GLY A 21 -1.88 -9.29 -6.03
C GLY A 21 -0.81 -8.83 -7.01
N LEU A 22 -0.77 -7.53 -7.32
CA LEU A 22 0.24 -6.94 -8.21
C LEU A 22 1.65 -7.09 -7.65
N PHE A 23 1.84 -6.91 -6.34
CA PHE A 23 3.11 -7.17 -5.68
C PHE A 23 3.58 -8.61 -5.93
N GLY A 24 2.70 -9.60 -5.78
CA GLY A 24 3.01 -10.99 -6.07
C GLY A 24 3.38 -11.25 -7.54
N VAL A 25 2.61 -10.66 -8.47
CA VAL A 25 2.90 -10.74 -9.92
C VAL A 25 4.27 -10.13 -10.23
N MET A 26 4.53 -8.91 -9.76
CA MET A 26 5.79 -8.19 -9.99
C MET A 26 6.99 -8.92 -9.38
N TRP A 27 6.83 -9.49 -8.18
CA TRP A 27 7.89 -10.29 -7.57
C TRP A 27 8.21 -11.50 -8.45
N PHE A 28 7.21 -12.26 -8.87
CA PHE A 28 7.41 -13.43 -9.72
C PHE A 28 8.07 -13.06 -11.05
N THR A 29 7.52 -12.09 -11.77
CA THR A 29 8.01 -11.68 -13.09
C THR A 29 9.41 -11.04 -13.02
N GLY A 30 9.68 -10.25 -11.99
CA GLY A 30 10.98 -9.62 -11.76
C GLY A 30 12.08 -10.63 -11.42
N LYS A 31 11.74 -11.71 -10.70
CA LYS A 31 12.70 -12.81 -10.42
C LYS A 31 12.98 -13.66 -11.65
N GLN A 32 12.01 -13.79 -12.55
CA GLN A 32 12.17 -14.56 -13.77
C GLN A 32 13.02 -13.84 -14.83
N GLY A 33 12.91 -12.51 -14.92
CA GLY A 33 13.67 -11.71 -15.89
C GLY A 33 13.30 -12.00 -17.36
N GLY A 34 14.13 -11.51 -18.29
CA GLY A 34 13.91 -11.67 -19.73
C GLY A 34 12.54 -11.17 -20.19
N ASP A 35 11.85 -11.92 -21.04
CA ASP A 35 10.52 -11.55 -21.58
C ASP A 35 9.46 -11.32 -20.50
N TRP A 36 9.63 -11.89 -19.30
CA TRP A 36 8.70 -11.66 -18.19
C TRP A 36 8.74 -10.22 -17.67
N LEU A 37 9.81 -9.47 -17.96
CA LEU A 37 9.90 -8.04 -17.65
C LEU A 37 8.81 -7.22 -18.34
N HIS A 38 8.30 -7.67 -19.50
CA HIS A 38 7.10 -7.07 -20.11
C HIS A 38 5.92 -7.03 -19.12
N TYR A 39 5.62 -8.17 -18.49
CA TYR A 39 4.55 -8.26 -17.50
C TYR A 39 4.91 -7.54 -16.19
N HIS A 40 6.19 -7.50 -15.83
CA HIS A 40 6.67 -6.72 -14.68
C HIS A 40 6.37 -5.24 -14.86
N GLN A 41 6.65 -4.67 -16.06
CA GLN A 41 6.38 -3.27 -16.36
C GLN A 41 4.88 -2.97 -16.38
N LEU A 42 4.07 -3.80 -17.04
CA LEU A 42 2.61 -3.63 -17.08
C LEU A 42 2.00 -3.65 -15.67
N ALA A 43 2.41 -4.63 -14.85
CA ALA A 43 2.00 -4.69 -13.45
C ALA A 43 2.54 -3.50 -12.66
N GLY A 44 3.76 -3.04 -12.95
CA GLY A 44 4.37 -1.84 -12.38
C GLY A 44 3.59 -0.57 -12.62
N PHE A 45 3.15 -0.30 -13.86
CA PHE A 45 2.32 0.87 -14.16
C PHE A 45 0.94 0.79 -13.51
N THR A 46 0.35 -0.41 -13.46
CA THR A 46 -0.92 -0.63 -12.76
C THR A 46 -0.77 -0.39 -11.26
N LEU A 47 0.32 -0.90 -10.66
CA LEU A 47 0.65 -0.72 -9.26
C LEU A 47 0.93 0.75 -8.94
N ALA A 48 1.68 1.45 -9.79
CA ALA A 48 1.98 2.87 -9.65
C ALA A 48 0.71 3.72 -9.68
N THR A 49 -0.23 3.40 -10.57
CA THR A 49 -1.56 4.02 -10.64
C THR A 49 -2.35 3.81 -9.34
N LEU A 50 -2.41 2.58 -8.84
CA LEU A 50 -3.07 2.28 -7.57
C LEU A 50 -2.40 2.98 -6.39
N LEU A 51 -1.07 3.05 -6.39
CA LEU A 51 -0.30 3.72 -5.35
C LEU A 51 -0.60 5.22 -5.32
N LEU A 52 -0.60 5.89 -6.47
CA LEU A 52 -0.97 7.31 -6.56
C LEU A 52 -2.42 7.54 -6.10
N PHE A 53 -3.35 6.66 -6.52
CA PHE A 53 -4.73 6.67 -6.00
C PHE A 53 -4.75 6.59 -4.48
N ARG A 54 -3.97 5.68 -3.87
CA ARG A 54 -3.94 5.50 -2.42
C ARG A 54 -3.37 6.70 -1.69
N LEU A 55 -2.32 7.32 -2.22
CA LEU A 55 -1.74 8.54 -1.65
C LEU A 55 -2.77 9.67 -1.65
N ALA A 56 -3.49 9.86 -2.77
CA ALA A 56 -4.57 10.82 -2.89
C ALA A 56 -5.75 10.49 -1.94
N TRP A 57 -6.22 9.24 -1.94
CA TRP A 57 -7.29 8.75 -1.06
C TRP A 57 -6.92 8.84 0.42
N GLY A 58 -5.63 8.78 0.75
CA GLY A 58 -5.12 8.99 2.11
C GLY A 58 -5.14 10.44 2.58
N VAL A 59 -5.43 11.39 1.69
CA VAL A 59 -5.60 12.79 2.06
C VAL A 59 -7.09 13.13 2.16
N PHE A 60 -7.87 12.83 1.13
CA PHE A 60 -9.26 13.30 1.00
C PHE A 60 -10.34 12.19 1.03
N GLY A 61 -9.96 10.91 1.09
CA GLY A 61 -10.88 9.77 1.06
C GLY A 61 -11.71 9.59 2.33
N SER A 62 -12.17 8.37 2.61
CA SER A 62 -12.94 8.07 3.82
C SER A 62 -12.14 8.28 5.11
N GLU A 63 -12.82 8.55 6.21
CA GLU A 63 -12.22 8.94 7.49
C GLU A 63 -11.10 8.00 7.96
N THR A 64 -11.32 6.68 7.90
CA THR A 64 -10.36 5.66 8.32
C THR A 64 -9.21 5.42 7.33
N ALA A 65 -9.33 5.90 6.09
CA ALA A 65 -8.28 5.81 5.07
C ALA A 65 -7.27 6.96 5.16
N ARG A 66 -7.63 8.08 5.83
CA ARG A 66 -6.83 9.30 5.87
C ARG A 66 -5.62 9.19 6.79
N PHE A 67 -4.44 9.60 6.31
CA PHE A 67 -3.19 9.58 7.08
C PHE A 67 -3.30 10.32 8.40
N GLY A 68 -3.88 11.52 8.39
CA GLY A 68 -4.08 12.32 9.61
C GLY A 68 -5.07 11.73 10.62
N ARG A 69 -5.80 10.66 10.28
CA ARG A 69 -6.72 9.97 11.18
C ARG A 69 -6.12 8.72 11.79
N PHE A 70 -5.39 7.93 10.99
CA PHE A 70 -4.86 6.64 11.47
C PHE A 70 -3.39 6.70 11.93
N LEU A 71 -2.62 7.72 11.53
CA LEU A 71 -1.25 7.87 12.01
C LEU A 71 -1.25 8.44 13.43
N ALA A 72 -0.89 7.59 14.38
CA ALA A 72 -0.84 7.91 15.79
C ALA A 72 0.48 8.60 16.15
N GLY A 73 0.40 9.73 16.85
CA GLY A 73 1.57 10.41 17.42
C GLY A 73 2.18 9.64 18.61
N PRO A 74 3.38 10.06 19.08
CA PRO A 74 4.17 9.32 20.08
C PRO A 74 3.41 9.01 21.38
N ARG A 75 2.60 9.96 21.88
CA ARG A 75 1.79 9.77 23.09
C ARG A 75 0.78 8.62 22.93
N THR A 76 0.09 8.57 21.79
CA THR A 76 -0.91 7.55 21.49
C THR A 76 -0.27 6.18 21.25
N VAL A 77 0.91 6.14 20.63
CA VAL A 77 1.72 4.92 20.53
C VAL A 77 2.09 4.40 21.92
N GLY A 78 2.55 5.28 22.82
CA GLY A 78 2.87 4.91 24.20
C GLY A 78 1.68 4.34 24.97
N ARG A 79 0.51 4.99 24.88
CA ARG A 79 -0.75 4.46 25.46
C ARG A 79 -1.08 3.07 24.91
N TYR A 80 -0.94 2.88 23.60
CA TYR A 80 -1.21 1.61 22.95
C TYR A 80 -0.27 0.49 23.42
N LEU A 81 1.03 0.77 23.56
CA LEU A 81 2.01 -0.20 24.06
C LEU A 81 1.73 -0.62 25.50
N ARG A 82 1.15 0.27 26.32
CA ARG A 82 0.68 -0.04 27.68
C ARG A 82 -0.69 -0.71 27.74
N GLY A 83 -1.36 -0.91 26.60
CA GLY A 83 -2.70 -1.51 26.55
C GLY A 83 -3.83 -0.57 26.97
N GLU A 84 -3.57 0.74 27.05
CA GLU A 84 -4.51 1.78 27.50
C GLU A 84 -5.38 2.37 26.38
N LEU A 85 -5.27 1.82 25.16
CA LEU A 85 -5.99 2.33 23.99
C LEU A 85 -7.10 1.37 23.59
N SER A 86 -8.34 1.83 23.66
CA SER A 86 -9.51 1.05 23.26
C SER A 86 -9.66 0.96 21.74
N GLU A 87 -10.27 -0.13 21.26
CA GLU A 87 -10.67 -0.25 19.85
C GLU A 87 -11.76 0.75 19.45
N THR A 88 -12.53 1.28 20.42
CA THR A 88 -13.52 2.32 20.15
C THR A 88 -12.90 3.67 19.85
N GLU A 89 -11.72 3.97 20.42
CA GLU A 89 -10.95 5.19 20.15
C GLU A 89 -10.30 5.15 18.76
N GLN A 90 -9.89 3.96 18.31
CA GLN A 90 -9.28 3.74 16.99
C GLN A 90 -9.89 2.52 16.30
N PRO A 91 -11.10 2.68 15.70
CA PRO A 91 -11.80 1.57 15.05
C PRO A 91 -11.06 1.04 13.81
N GLY A 92 -10.24 1.87 13.16
CA GLY A 92 -9.41 1.57 12.00
C GLY A 92 -8.10 0.85 12.34
N HIS A 93 -6.97 1.47 11.97
CA HIS A 93 -5.64 0.94 12.32
C HIS A 93 -5.36 1.16 13.80
N ASN A 94 -4.72 0.18 14.43
CA ASN A 94 -4.02 0.45 15.69
C ASN A 94 -2.74 1.27 15.40
N PRO A 95 -2.15 1.95 16.41
CA PRO A 95 -0.99 2.82 16.21
C PRO A 95 0.19 2.17 15.48
N LEU A 96 0.59 0.95 15.85
CA LEU A 96 1.70 0.26 15.18
C LEU A 96 1.34 -0.15 13.74
N GLY A 97 0.10 -0.59 13.52
CA GLY A 97 -0.42 -0.90 12.19
C GLY A 97 -0.41 0.32 11.27
N GLY A 98 -0.74 1.50 11.79
CA GLY A 98 -0.66 2.76 11.04
C GLY A 98 0.75 3.08 10.57
N TRP A 99 1.74 2.94 11.46
CA TRP A 99 3.15 3.14 11.11
C TRP A 99 3.66 2.09 10.11
N MET A 100 3.23 0.84 10.24
CA MET A 100 3.55 -0.21 9.26
C MET A 100 3.02 0.13 7.86
N VAL A 101 1.78 0.64 7.75
CA VAL A 101 1.22 1.09 6.47
C VAL A 101 2.06 2.21 5.87
N LEU A 102 2.49 3.19 6.67
CA LEU A 102 3.35 4.27 6.19
C LEU A 102 4.70 3.73 5.68
N ALA A 103 5.34 2.83 6.44
CA ALA A 103 6.61 2.22 6.04
C ALA A 103 6.50 1.44 4.72
N LEU A 104 5.43 0.65 4.55
CA LEU A 104 5.15 -0.07 3.32
C LEU A 104 4.90 0.89 2.15
N LEU A 105 4.07 1.93 2.33
CA LEU A 105 3.79 2.90 1.28
C LEU A 105 5.05 3.67 0.87
N CYS A 106 5.90 4.10 1.82
CA CYS A 106 7.14 4.78 1.51
C CYS A 106 8.10 3.88 0.73
N THR A 107 8.32 2.65 1.19
CA THR A 107 9.24 1.70 0.55
C THR A 107 8.73 1.28 -0.83
N LEU A 108 7.42 1.08 -0.97
CA LEU A 108 6.80 0.77 -2.25
C LEU A 108 6.86 1.95 -3.23
N SER A 109 6.65 3.20 -2.76
CA SER A 109 6.84 4.40 -3.58
C SER A 109 8.27 4.51 -4.09
N LEU A 110 9.24 4.20 -3.25
CA LEU A 110 10.65 4.15 -3.64
C LEU A 110 10.92 3.04 -4.67
N GLN A 111 10.32 1.86 -4.50
CA GLN A 111 10.43 0.76 -5.45
C GLN A 111 9.84 1.15 -6.82
N VAL A 112 8.64 1.74 -6.84
CA VAL A 112 7.99 2.22 -8.07
C VAL A 112 8.82 3.31 -8.72
N PHE A 113 9.23 4.31 -7.95
CA PHE A 113 9.98 5.45 -8.47
C PHE A 113 11.31 5.01 -9.09
N SER A 114 12.08 4.17 -8.39
CA SER A 114 13.32 3.61 -8.95
C SER A 114 13.06 2.77 -10.21
N GLY A 115 11.97 2.00 -10.24
CA GLY A 115 11.58 1.20 -11.42
C GLY A 115 11.29 2.05 -12.67
N LEU A 116 10.80 3.29 -12.51
CA LEU A 116 10.57 4.19 -13.64
C LEU A 116 11.88 4.60 -14.35
N PHE A 117 13.01 4.60 -13.63
CA PHE A 117 14.33 4.97 -14.14
C PHE A 117 15.27 3.76 -14.32
N ALA A 118 14.82 2.55 -13.97
CA ALA A 118 15.63 1.35 -14.10
C ALA A 118 15.81 1.00 -15.58
N ALA A 119 17.00 0.53 -15.93
CA ALA A 119 17.31 0.02 -17.27
C ALA A 119 17.41 -1.50 -17.23
N ASP A 120 16.91 -2.15 -18.27
CA ASP A 120 17.15 -3.57 -18.50
C ASP A 120 18.55 -3.74 -19.10
N VAL A 121 19.50 -4.06 -18.23
CA VAL A 121 20.90 -4.29 -18.63
C VAL A 121 21.14 -5.62 -19.33
N ASP A 122 20.17 -6.53 -19.35
CA ASP A 122 20.31 -7.86 -19.93
C ASP A 122 19.87 -7.87 -21.39
N SER A 123 18.65 -7.38 -21.68
CA SER A 123 18.07 -7.39 -23.03
C SER A 123 17.97 -6.01 -23.68
N TYR A 124 18.04 -4.91 -22.90
CA TYR A 124 17.78 -3.54 -23.33
C TYR A 124 16.39 -3.32 -23.97
N LEU A 125 15.46 -4.26 -23.80
CA LEU A 125 14.10 -4.17 -24.36
C LEU A 125 13.09 -3.59 -23.37
N TYR A 126 13.33 -3.71 -22.07
CA TYR A 126 12.36 -3.40 -21.02
C TYR A 126 12.86 -2.33 -20.05
N ASP A 127 13.36 -1.23 -20.61
CA ASP A 127 13.72 -0.04 -19.84
C ASP A 127 12.49 0.66 -19.25
N GLY A 128 12.65 1.20 -18.04
CA GLY A 128 11.70 2.11 -17.44
C GLY A 128 11.53 3.37 -18.32
N PRO A 129 10.31 3.96 -18.36
CA PRO A 129 9.99 5.04 -19.28
C PRO A 129 10.83 6.32 -19.07
N LEU A 130 11.48 6.46 -17.92
CA LEU A 130 12.33 7.60 -17.58
C LEU A 130 13.83 7.26 -17.59
N ALA A 131 14.22 6.03 -17.92
CA ALA A 131 15.62 5.61 -17.96
C ALA A 131 16.45 6.47 -18.92
N THR A 132 15.88 6.85 -20.07
CA THR A 132 16.53 7.72 -21.07
C THR A 132 16.71 9.17 -20.64
N ARG A 133 16.10 9.59 -19.52
CA ARG A 133 16.24 10.96 -18.97
C ARG A 133 17.44 11.13 -18.06
N VAL A 134 18.20 10.05 -17.82
CA VAL A 134 19.42 10.05 -17.01
C VAL A 134 20.57 9.39 -17.78
N ALA A 135 21.80 9.62 -17.35
CA ALA A 135 22.95 8.92 -17.93
C ALA A 135 22.87 7.40 -17.67
N GLY A 136 23.37 6.58 -18.59
CA GLY A 136 23.31 5.11 -18.50
C GLY A 136 23.86 4.57 -17.18
N GLU A 137 25.04 5.04 -16.75
CA GLU A 137 25.64 4.66 -15.45
C GLU A 137 24.74 4.98 -14.25
N VAL A 138 23.96 6.06 -14.34
CA VAL A 138 22.99 6.44 -13.31
C VAL A 138 21.79 5.49 -13.34
N ALA A 139 21.27 5.15 -14.52
CA ALA A 139 20.18 4.18 -14.67
C ALA A 139 20.59 2.78 -14.16
N GLU A 140 21.82 2.33 -14.43
CA GLU A 140 22.36 1.07 -13.92
C GLU A 140 22.44 1.07 -12.38
N ARG A 141 22.93 2.16 -11.78
CA ARG A 141 22.96 2.31 -10.31
C ARG A 141 21.56 2.32 -9.70
N ILE A 142 20.60 2.99 -10.35
CA ILE A 142 19.19 2.97 -9.92
C ILE A 142 18.63 1.55 -10.02
N THR A 143 18.98 0.80 -11.06
CA THR A 143 18.56 -0.59 -11.26
C THR A 143 19.10 -1.50 -10.16
N ALA A 144 20.38 -1.36 -9.80
CA ALA A 144 20.97 -2.07 -8.68
C ALA A 144 20.27 -1.73 -7.36
N TRP A 145 19.95 -0.44 -7.16
CA TRP A 145 19.21 -0.01 -5.98
C TRP A 145 17.77 -0.55 -5.96
N HIS A 146 17.07 -0.57 -7.09
CA HIS A 146 15.73 -1.15 -7.23
C HIS A 146 15.71 -2.64 -6.85
N LYS A 147 16.72 -3.40 -7.32
CA LYS A 147 16.88 -4.81 -6.96
C LYS A 147 17.15 -4.98 -5.45
N ALA A 148 18.00 -4.15 -4.86
CA ALA A 148 18.34 -4.21 -3.43
C ALA A 148 17.21 -3.73 -2.50
N SER A 149 16.47 -2.67 -2.88
CA SER A 149 15.37 -2.13 -2.09
C SER A 149 14.19 -3.09 -2.00
N PHE A 150 14.06 -4.01 -2.96
CA PHE A 150 13.06 -5.05 -2.94
C PHE A 150 13.18 -5.95 -1.69
N ASP A 151 14.40 -6.27 -1.24
CA ASP A 151 14.60 -7.10 -0.05
C ASP A 151 14.07 -6.42 1.22
N VAL A 152 14.25 -5.10 1.33
CA VAL A 152 13.68 -4.30 2.43
C VAL A 152 12.15 -4.35 2.38
N LEU A 153 11.56 -4.18 1.20
CA LEU A 153 10.12 -4.28 1.01
C LEU A 153 9.60 -5.68 1.40
N LEU A 154 10.32 -6.74 1.00
CA LEU A 154 9.97 -8.11 1.31
C LEU A 154 10.02 -8.40 2.82
N VAL A 155 11.02 -7.89 3.53
CA VAL A 155 11.10 -7.97 4.99
C VAL A 155 9.90 -7.28 5.63
N LEU A 156 9.55 -6.06 5.18
CA LEU A 156 8.40 -5.33 5.70
C LEU A 156 7.07 -6.07 5.44
N VAL A 157 6.87 -6.60 4.24
CA VAL A 157 5.69 -7.43 3.93
C VAL A 157 5.65 -8.68 4.82
N SER A 158 6.78 -9.34 5.03
CA SER A 158 6.87 -10.52 5.90
C SER A 158 6.52 -10.19 7.35
N LEU A 159 7.04 -9.08 7.89
CA LEU A 159 6.71 -8.59 9.22
C LEU A 159 5.22 -8.23 9.35
N HIS A 160 4.64 -7.63 8.31
CA HIS A 160 3.22 -7.33 8.25
C HIS A 160 2.35 -8.60 8.31
N LEU A 161 2.67 -9.61 7.51
CA LEU A 161 1.95 -10.90 7.52
C LEU A 161 2.14 -11.64 8.84
N LEU A 162 3.34 -11.61 9.42
CA LEU A 162 3.61 -12.16 10.74
C LEU A 162 2.76 -11.46 11.81
N ALA A 163 2.65 -10.14 11.78
CA ALA A 163 1.78 -9.40 12.68
C ALA A 163 0.32 -9.84 12.52
N ILE A 164 -0.19 -10.01 11.30
CA ILE A 164 -1.55 -10.54 11.07
C ILE A 164 -1.73 -11.92 11.71
N LEU A 165 -0.74 -12.81 11.55
CA LEU A 165 -0.76 -14.15 12.16
C LEU A 165 -0.77 -14.08 13.70
N VAL A 166 0.09 -13.24 14.29
CA VAL A 166 0.15 -13.01 15.74
C VAL A 166 -1.20 -12.49 16.25
N TYR A 167 -1.84 -11.56 15.55
CA TYR A 167 -3.17 -11.09 15.93
C TYR A 167 -4.23 -12.19 15.84
N ARG A 168 -4.14 -13.04 14.80
CA ARG A 168 -5.08 -14.14 14.61
C ARG A 168 -4.95 -15.20 15.69
N VAL A 169 -3.72 -15.60 16.03
CA VAL A 169 -3.43 -16.74 16.92
C VAL A 169 -3.35 -16.30 18.38
N VAL A 170 -2.54 -15.29 18.69
CA VAL A 170 -2.27 -14.85 20.06
C VAL A 170 -3.36 -13.91 20.56
N LYS A 171 -3.71 -12.87 19.77
CA LYS A 171 -4.74 -11.90 20.16
C LYS A 171 -6.16 -12.38 19.85
N ARG A 172 -6.31 -13.53 19.16
CA ARG A 172 -7.60 -14.10 18.72
C ARG A 172 -8.48 -13.11 17.94
N LYS A 173 -7.87 -12.16 17.22
CA LYS A 173 -8.53 -11.12 16.43
C LYS A 173 -8.34 -11.39 14.94
N ASN A 174 -9.43 -11.46 14.19
CA ASN A 174 -9.37 -11.61 12.74
C ASN A 174 -9.21 -10.25 12.06
N LEU A 175 -8.01 -9.94 11.57
CA LEU A 175 -7.75 -8.70 10.82
C LEU A 175 -8.08 -8.81 9.33
N VAL A 176 -8.12 -10.03 8.79
CA VAL A 176 -8.37 -10.28 7.36
C VAL A 176 -9.85 -10.10 7.02
N LEU A 177 -10.76 -10.61 7.87
CA LEU A 177 -12.20 -10.55 7.60
C LEU A 177 -12.73 -9.10 7.47
N PRO A 178 -12.31 -8.13 8.30
CA PRO A 178 -12.64 -6.72 8.05
C PRO A 178 -12.09 -6.21 6.72
N MET A 179 -10.90 -6.63 6.28
CA MET A 179 -10.36 -6.23 4.97
C MET A 179 -11.09 -6.87 3.78
N ILE A 180 -11.82 -7.96 3.99
CA ILE A 180 -12.68 -8.56 2.96
C ILE A 180 -14.07 -7.94 2.98
N THR A 181 -14.69 -7.81 4.16
CA THR A 181 -16.10 -7.40 4.30
C THR A 181 -16.30 -5.91 4.50
N GLY A 182 -15.27 -5.20 4.96
CA GLY A 182 -15.33 -3.80 5.41
C GLY A 182 -15.72 -3.66 6.87
N TYR A 183 -16.31 -4.69 7.49
CA TYR A 183 -16.93 -4.60 8.80
C TYR A 183 -16.08 -5.21 9.91
N LYS A 184 -16.07 -4.55 11.06
CA LYS A 184 -15.43 -5.01 12.29
C LYS A 184 -16.47 -5.08 13.41
N ALA A 185 -16.39 -6.13 14.24
CA ALA A 185 -17.17 -6.21 15.47
C ALA A 185 -16.39 -5.53 16.59
N ILE A 186 -16.93 -4.46 17.17
CA ILE A 186 -16.30 -3.66 18.22
C ILE A 186 -17.21 -3.66 19.45
N ASP A 187 -16.65 -3.89 20.64
CA ASP A 187 -17.39 -3.77 21.90
C ASP A 187 -17.36 -2.33 22.41
N GLY A 188 -18.53 -1.80 22.78
CA GLY A 188 -18.71 -0.39 23.13
C GLY A 188 -19.21 0.45 21.96
N GLN A 189 -19.51 1.72 22.21
CA GLN A 189 -20.01 2.66 21.20
C GLN A 189 -18.86 3.31 20.42
N VAL A 190 -19.05 3.45 19.11
CA VAL A 190 -18.08 4.00 18.16
C VAL A 190 -18.81 5.15 17.50
N ARG A 191 -18.14 6.29 17.41
CA ARG A 191 -18.65 7.46 16.69
C ARG A 191 -18.94 7.08 15.23
N SER A 192 -19.98 7.65 14.63
CA SER A 192 -20.23 7.47 13.20
C SER A 192 -19.01 7.88 12.37
N LEU A 193 -18.58 6.98 11.50
CA LEU A 193 -17.46 7.20 10.58
C LEU A 193 -17.98 7.79 9.28
N HIS A 194 -17.25 8.76 8.74
CA HIS A 194 -17.59 9.40 7.46
C HIS A 194 -16.93 8.66 6.30
N PHE A 195 -17.75 8.26 5.33
CA PHE A 195 -17.30 7.59 4.11
C PHE A 195 -17.42 8.50 2.90
N ALA A 196 -16.35 8.56 2.11
CA ALA A 196 -16.34 9.34 0.89
C ALA A 196 -17.19 8.66 -0.20
N PRO A 197 -17.82 9.45 -1.10
CA PRO A 197 -18.67 8.90 -2.15
C PRO A 197 -17.83 8.15 -3.20
N ALA A 198 -18.44 7.12 -3.82
CA ALA A 198 -17.76 6.30 -4.84
C ALA A 198 -17.30 7.12 -6.07
N GLY A 199 -18.05 8.16 -6.45
CA GLY A 199 -17.67 9.07 -7.53
C GLY A 199 -16.31 9.74 -7.29
N LEU A 200 -16.01 10.13 -6.04
CA LEU A 200 -14.70 10.70 -5.70
C LEU A 200 -13.58 9.67 -5.86
N ALA A 201 -13.84 8.40 -5.54
CA ALA A 201 -12.87 7.33 -5.73
C ALA A 201 -12.58 7.09 -7.21
N LEU A 202 -13.62 7.09 -8.06
CA LEU A 202 -13.47 6.96 -9.50
C LEU A 202 -12.71 8.15 -10.11
N LEU A 203 -13.01 9.37 -9.68
CA LEU A 203 -12.27 10.57 -10.10
C LEU A 203 -10.80 10.50 -9.69
N ALA A 204 -10.51 10.10 -8.45
CA ALA A 204 -9.14 9.95 -7.97
C ALA A 204 -8.37 8.86 -8.73
N LEU A 205 -9.02 7.72 -9.02
CA LEU A 205 -8.44 6.64 -9.79
C LEU A 205 -8.20 7.05 -11.25
N GLY A 206 -9.20 7.66 -11.89
CA GLY A 206 -9.09 8.17 -13.26
C GLY A 206 -8.02 9.25 -13.39
N GLY A 207 -7.94 10.17 -12.44
CA GLY A 207 -6.86 11.18 -12.38
C GLY A 207 -5.49 10.53 -12.21
N SER A 208 -5.37 9.52 -11.34
CA SER A 208 -4.11 8.79 -11.13
C SER A 208 -3.68 8.04 -12.40
N ALA A 209 -4.62 7.39 -13.09
CA ALA A 209 -4.36 6.73 -14.37
C ALA A 209 -3.96 7.73 -15.45
N GLY A 210 -4.62 8.89 -15.51
CA GLY A 210 -4.30 9.97 -16.44
C GLY A 210 -2.88 10.51 -16.28
N VAL A 211 -2.38 10.65 -15.04
CA VAL A 211 -1.00 11.05 -14.77
C VAL A 211 0.00 10.06 -15.36
N PHE A 212 -0.21 8.75 -15.16
CA PHE A 212 0.70 7.74 -15.72
C PHE A 212 0.55 7.60 -17.23
N TYR A 213 -0.67 7.72 -17.77
CA TYR A 213 -0.88 7.73 -19.21
C TYR A 213 -0.08 8.85 -19.89
N ALA A 214 -0.13 10.07 -19.33
CA ALA A 214 0.62 11.23 -19.80
C ALA A 214 2.14 11.16 -19.53
N LEU A 215 2.59 10.26 -18.65
CA LEU A 215 4.02 9.99 -18.46
C LEU A 215 4.57 9.07 -19.55
N LEU A 216 3.71 8.20 -20.09
CA LEU A 216 4.08 7.15 -21.05
C LEU A 216 3.93 7.59 -22.52
N HIS A 217 3.28 8.73 -22.80
CA HIS A 217 3.02 9.28 -24.14
C HIS A 217 3.32 10.77 -24.16
#